data_AF-A0A534WI79-F1
#
_entry.id   AF-A0A534WI79-F1
#
_cell.length_a   1.000
_cell.length_b   1.000
_cell.length_c   1.000
_cell.angle_alpha   90.00
_cell.angle_beta   90.00
_cell.angle_gamma   90.00
#
_symmetry.space_group_name_H-M   'P 1'
#
loop_
_entity.id
_entity.type
_entity.pdbx_description
1 polymer ?
#
loop_
_entity_poly.entity_id
_entity_poly.type
_entity_poly.pdbx_seq_one_letter_code
_entity_poly.pdbx_strand_id
1 'polypeptide(L)'
;KMTVGTISVVYVSALEGSFANGVQALPGDQVVFSRIRIRIFGATPGGTYTVTHPYGVEVLTADGFGTVNFTQDSPRIPVGLGGPALAFGTALSVGRVGPFLRAVAPVPPPGLIGNPAANQTVTGSPCGTNILRVEGPGFPVGGQQTDQFKPLVGRRHPICGDGFLDAGEQCDDGNVLDGDCCSSTCQLEPNGIPCQDGDACTTGDTCSAGTCIGGPPPNCDDGNQCTADSCDHALGCQNLAQPNDTPCDDGQPVICSLPYTCQEGLCTAGGGDMDGDQVCNDDDNCPSVANTNQADLDGDGVGNACDPVDATIALGEARIQHSSEPAQPNDGRIILKGTFQMGPSEGPFSDAAGISVRVQDGLGLDYTVSWSPGRCADSGTRIRCRSGRGWLRGTFWQLPSGPGQYGFYISLSQVDLHGMLQGPVTVDIRHGDSIDRVGTLDACAPSTPAAMVRCRAPVPHPIS
;
A
#
# COMPACT_ATOMS: atom_id res chain seq x y z
N LYS A 1 65.28 -5.41 33.16
CA LYS A 1 66.48 -5.40 34.05
C LYS A 1 67.64 -6.02 33.29
N MET A 2 68.88 -5.57 33.51
CA MET A 2 70.08 -6.10 32.86
C MET A 2 71.22 -6.16 33.88
N THR A 3 72.13 -7.12 33.72
CA THR A 3 73.32 -7.24 34.58
C THR A 3 74.54 -7.60 33.73
N VAL A 4 75.68 -6.96 33.96
CA VAL A 4 76.98 -7.24 33.32
C VAL A 4 78.05 -7.21 34.40
N GLY A 5 78.66 -8.36 34.69
CA GLY A 5 79.58 -8.49 35.84
C GLY A 5 78.88 -8.07 37.14
N THR A 6 79.44 -7.07 37.83
CA THR A 6 78.87 -6.48 39.05
C THR A 6 77.90 -5.34 38.78
N ILE A 7 77.77 -4.87 37.53
CA ILE A 7 76.90 -3.76 37.17
C ILE A 7 75.47 -4.25 36.99
N SER A 8 74.51 -3.64 37.68
CA SER A 8 73.07 -3.92 37.53
C SER A 8 72.32 -2.69 37.06
N VAL A 9 71.54 -2.84 35.99
CA VAL A 9 70.71 -1.78 35.40
C VAL A 9 69.22 -2.11 35.54
N VAL A 10 68.45 -1.15 36.06
CA VAL A 10 66.99 -1.16 36.06
C VAL A 10 66.49 0.04 35.27
N TYR A 11 65.66 -0.23 34.28
CA TYR A 11 64.90 0.76 33.53
C TYR A 11 63.42 0.58 33.85
N VAL A 12 62.72 1.69 34.11
CA VAL A 12 61.27 1.73 34.26
C VAL A 12 60.75 2.85 33.36
N SER A 13 59.79 2.51 32.50
CA SER A 13 58.91 3.46 31.84
C SER A 13 57.49 3.19 32.32
N ALA A 14 56.81 4.19 32.88
CA ALA A 14 55.48 4.00 33.43
C ALA A 14 54.61 5.25 33.23
N LEU A 15 53.31 5.01 33.23
CA LEU A 15 52.31 6.04 33.48
C LEU A 15 51.84 5.81 34.91
N GLU A 16 51.97 6.81 35.78
CA GLU A 16 51.72 6.67 37.21
C GLU A 16 50.73 7.74 37.70
N GLY A 17 49.90 7.34 38.65
CA GLY A 17 49.15 8.25 39.52
C GLY A 17 49.77 8.25 40.92
N SER A 18 49.82 9.41 41.56
CA SER A 18 50.27 9.59 42.95
C SER A 18 49.48 10.72 43.60
N PHE A 19 49.70 10.94 44.89
CA PHE A 19 49.30 12.18 45.56
C PHE A 19 50.52 13.11 45.65
N ALA A 20 50.32 14.41 45.42
CA ALA A 20 51.29 15.46 45.66
C ALA A 20 51.49 15.65 47.17
N ASN A 21 52.65 16.18 47.57
CA ASN A 21 52.91 16.74 48.91
C ASN A 21 53.09 15.80 50.14
N GLY A 22 53.55 14.56 49.97
CA GLY A 22 54.22 13.82 51.06
C GLY A 22 53.32 12.86 51.87
N VAL A 23 53.50 12.83 53.21
CA VAL A 23 53.15 11.67 54.08
C VAL A 23 51.65 11.39 54.22
N GLN A 24 50.78 12.34 53.86
CA GLN A 24 49.31 12.19 53.93
C GLN A 24 48.66 12.63 52.62
N ALA A 25 47.73 11.82 52.10
CA ALA A 25 46.94 12.14 50.91
C ALA A 25 45.74 13.01 51.29
N LEU A 26 45.61 14.19 50.67
CA LEU A 26 44.44 15.08 50.84
C LEU A 26 43.60 15.11 49.54
N PRO A 27 42.29 15.42 49.64
CA PRO A 27 41.47 15.67 48.46
C PRO A 27 42.05 16.80 47.59
N GLY A 28 42.26 16.54 46.30
CA GLY A 28 42.83 17.51 45.35
C GLY A 28 44.34 17.37 45.12
N ASP A 29 45.04 16.53 45.89
CA ASP A 29 46.47 16.28 45.70
C ASP A 29 46.77 15.25 44.60
N GLN A 30 45.76 14.62 43.99
CA GLN A 30 45.99 13.62 42.96
C GLN A 30 46.78 14.20 41.79
N VAL A 31 47.84 13.52 41.37
CA VAL A 31 48.67 13.87 40.22
C VAL A 31 48.93 12.66 39.36
N VAL A 32 48.88 12.85 38.05
CA VAL A 32 49.26 11.84 37.05
C VAL A 32 50.48 12.31 36.29
N PHE A 33 51.42 11.41 36.03
CA PHE A 33 52.61 11.71 35.25
C PHE A 33 53.14 10.50 34.51
N SER A 34 53.88 10.75 33.44
CA SER A 34 54.71 9.74 32.80
C SER A 34 56.09 9.73 33.48
N ARG A 35 56.71 8.56 33.67
CA ARG A 35 57.99 8.40 34.36
C ARG A 35 58.98 7.62 33.52
N ILE A 36 60.22 8.13 33.48
CA ILE A 36 61.41 7.35 33.15
C ILE A 36 62.29 7.28 34.39
N ARG A 37 62.63 6.06 34.81
CA ARG A 37 63.58 5.81 35.91
C ARG A 37 64.69 4.90 35.43
N ILE A 38 65.92 5.34 35.64
CA ILE A 38 67.12 4.55 35.37
C ILE A 38 67.91 4.44 36.67
N ARG A 39 68.22 3.20 37.04
CA ARG A 39 69.12 2.88 38.15
C ARG A 39 70.27 2.07 37.60
N ILE A 40 71.49 2.50 37.86
CA ILE A 40 72.71 1.72 37.59
C ILE A 40 73.43 1.57 38.92
N PHE A 41 73.71 0.34 39.33
CA PHE A 41 74.46 0.02 40.54
C PHE A 41 75.74 -0.70 40.16
N GLY A 42 76.83 -0.46 40.90
CA GLY A 42 78.13 -1.10 40.68
C GLY A 42 78.90 -0.53 39.48
N ALA A 43 78.50 0.64 38.98
CA ALA A 43 79.19 1.36 37.90
C ALA A 43 80.55 1.91 38.37
N THR A 44 81.46 2.19 37.42
CA THR A 44 82.68 2.96 37.71
C THR A 44 82.32 4.36 38.23
N PRO A 45 82.80 4.77 39.42
CA PRO A 45 82.57 6.12 39.96
C PRO A 45 83.01 7.22 38.98
N GLY A 46 82.17 8.22 38.77
CA GLY A 46 82.42 9.30 37.80
C GLY A 46 82.35 8.87 36.32
N GLY A 47 82.10 7.60 36.03
CA GLY A 47 81.94 7.11 34.66
C GLY A 47 80.66 7.62 33.99
N THR A 48 80.72 7.84 32.68
CA THR A 48 79.57 8.26 31.85
C THR A 48 78.97 7.07 31.12
N TYR A 49 77.64 6.96 31.15
CA TYR A 49 76.86 5.88 30.58
C TYR A 49 75.81 6.43 29.62
N THR A 50 75.79 5.94 28.39
CA THR A 50 74.72 6.21 27.42
C THR A 50 73.69 5.10 27.50
N VAL A 51 72.44 5.45 27.81
CA VAL A 51 71.32 4.53 27.98
C VAL A 51 70.30 4.78 26.88
N THR A 52 70.25 3.88 25.89
CA THR A 52 69.25 3.89 24.82
C THR A 52 68.05 3.05 25.26
N HIS A 53 66.84 3.59 25.15
CA HIS A 53 65.61 2.94 25.59
C HIS A 53 64.41 3.31 24.69
N PRO A 54 63.21 2.73 24.89
CA PRO A 54 62.05 3.01 24.04
C PRO A 54 61.61 4.45 23.85
N TYR A 55 61.90 5.32 24.81
CA TYR A 55 61.47 6.72 24.76
C TYR A 55 62.65 7.72 24.59
N GLY A 56 63.76 7.26 24.01
CA GLY A 56 64.92 8.10 23.69
C GLY A 56 66.25 7.59 24.25
N VAL A 57 67.19 8.52 24.44
CA VAL A 57 68.56 8.25 24.89
C VAL A 57 68.92 9.19 26.03
N GLU A 58 69.50 8.64 27.11
CA GLU A 58 70.03 9.40 28.24
C GLU A 58 71.54 9.26 28.31
N VAL A 59 72.25 10.34 28.68
CA VAL A 59 73.67 10.31 29.02
C VAL A 59 73.80 10.66 30.49
N LEU A 60 74.20 9.67 31.30
CA LEU A 60 74.15 9.74 32.76
C LEU A 60 75.54 9.47 33.35
N THR A 61 75.90 10.22 34.39
CA THR A 61 77.18 10.05 35.09
C THR A 61 76.94 9.39 36.45
N ALA A 62 77.75 8.37 36.78
CA ALA A 62 77.70 7.72 38.08
C ALA A 62 78.30 8.61 39.18
N ASP A 63 77.70 8.60 40.35
CA ASP A 63 78.22 9.29 41.53
C ASP A 63 79.53 8.65 42.07
N GLY A 64 80.06 9.22 43.16
CA GLY A 64 81.29 8.72 43.80
C GLY A 64 81.20 7.30 44.35
N PHE A 65 80.00 6.74 44.47
CA PHE A 65 79.75 5.37 44.91
C PHE A 65 79.45 4.41 43.75
N GLY A 66 79.57 4.87 42.50
CA GLY A 66 79.27 4.04 41.34
C GLY A 66 77.78 3.80 41.14
N THR A 67 76.94 4.76 41.52
CA THR A 67 75.48 4.68 41.38
C THR A 67 74.94 5.76 40.45
N VAL A 68 73.96 5.39 39.62
CA VAL A 68 73.13 6.32 38.85
C VAL A 68 71.70 6.24 39.38
N ASN A 69 71.15 7.38 39.83
CA ASN A 69 69.80 7.50 40.36
C ASN A 69 68.93 8.49 39.56
N PHE A 70 68.74 8.23 38.27
CA PHE A 70 67.99 9.12 37.38
C PHE A 70 66.47 8.89 37.45
N THR A 71 65.70 9.96 37.64
CA THR A 71 64.23 9.93 37.57
C THR A 71 63.74 11.17 36.85
N GLN A 72 62.93 10.99 35.82
CA GLN A 72 62.25 12.06 35.12
C GLN A 72 60.76 11.79 35.13
N ASP A 73 59.99 12.70 35.73
CA ASP A 73 58.53 12.69 35.73
C ASP A 73 58.06 13.82 34.81
N SER A 74 57.24 13.52 33.80
CA SER A 74 56.87 14.50 32.76
C SER A 74 55.56 14.19 32.03
N PRO A 75 54.64 15.17 31.89
CA PRO A 75 54.39 16.26 32.84
C PRO A 75 53.69 15.73 34.10
N ARG A 76 53.72 16.50 35.19
CA ARG A 76 52.87 16.26 36.37
C ARG A 76 51.56 17.01 36.22
N ILE A 77 50.47 16.27 36.10
CA ILE A 77 49.13 16.77 35.80
C ILE A 77 48.25 16.61 37.04
N PRO A 78 47.77 17.71 37.65
CA PRO A 78 46.80 17.65 38.75
C PRO A 78 45.45 17.06 38.31
N VAL A 79 44.84 16.24 39.17
CA VAL A 79 43.50 15.68 38.99
C VAL A 79 42.58 16.34 40.01
N GLY A 80 41.68 17.24 39.57
CA GLY A 80 40.79 17.99 40.47
C GLY A 80 39.60 18.63 39.75
N LEU A 81 38.74 19.35 40.48
CA LEU A 81 37.50 20.00 39.99
C LEU A 81 37.70 21.05 38.88
N GLY A 82 38.95 21.43 38.58
CA GLY A 82 39.34 22.24 37.42
C GLY A 82 40.49 21.65 36.59
N GLY A 83 40.86 20.38 36.83
CA GLY A 83 41.80 19.62 36.01
C GLY A 83 41.07 18.91 34.86
N PRO A 84 41.77 18.44 33.81
CA PRO A 84 41.14 17.70 32.74
C PRO A 84 40.49 16.42 33.29
N ALA A 85 39.24 16.15 32.90
CA ALA A 85 38.52 14.91 33.23
C ALA A 85 39.25 13.63 32.80
N LEU A 86 40.34 13.75 32.01
CA LEU A 86 41.15 12.69 31.42
C LEU A 86 42.65 12.86 31.75
N ALA A 87 43.03 13.06 33.01
CA ALA A 87 44.43 13.32 33.40
C ALA A 87 45.45 12.26 32.90
N PHE A 88 45.06 10.99 32.83
CA PHE A 88 45.88 9.93 32.20
C PHE A 88 46.00 10.07 30.69
N GLY A 89 44.91 10.43 30.00
CA GLY A 89 44.94 10.71 28.55
C GLY A 89 45.85 11.89 28.22
N THR A 90 45.79 12.95 29.03
CA THR A 90 46.71 14.09 28.88
C THR A 90 48.16 13.67 29.16
N ALA A 91 48.45 12.92 30.22
CA ALA A 91 49.81 12.47 30.50
C ALA A 91 50.36 11.53 29.41
N LEU A 92 49.51 10.76 28.72
CA LEU A 92 49.88 9.96 27.57
C LEU A 92 50.18 10.78 26.31
N SER A 93 49.48 11.91 26.10
CA SER A 93 49.60 12.72 24.89
C SER A 93 50.72 13.75 24.95
N VAL A 94 50.95 14.35 26.12
CA VAL A 94 52.00 15.37 26.32
C VAL A 94 53.21 14.86 27.11
N GLY A 95 53.13 13.66 27.69
CA GLY A 95 54.24 13.02 28.39
C GLY A 95 55.21 12.31 27.46
N ARG A 96 56.37 11.96 28.02
CA ARG A 96 57.44 11.29 27.29
C ARG A 96 57.19 9.80 27.10
N VAL A 97 56.40 9.19 27.98
CA VAL A 97 55.94 7.80 27.88
C VAL A 97 54.49 7.82 27.40
N GLY A 98 54.27 7.38 26.15
CA GLY A 98 52.98 7.46 25.44
C GLY A 98 53.03 6.60 24.17
N PRO A 99 51.87 6.21 23.62
CA PRO A 99 51.58 4.86 23.14
C PRO A 99 52.77 4.12 22.53
N PHE A 100 53.15 3.01 23.18
CA PHE A 100 54.27 2.18 22.73
C PHE A 100 53.99 1.54 21.37
N LEU A 101 52.76 1.08 21.14
CA LEU A 101 52.35 0.53 19.85
C LEU A 101 51.79 1.63 18.96
N ARG A 102 52.23 1.66 17.70
CA ARG A 102 51.73 2.59 16.68
C ARG A 102 51.45 1.85 15.38
N ALA A 103 50.24 2.00 14.87
CA ALA A 103 49.91 1.57 13.52
C ALA A 103 50.75 2.31 12.47
N VAL A 104 51.20 1.57 11.46
CA VAL A 104 51.93 2.11 10.30
C VAL A 104 51.03 2.17 9.09
N ALA A 105 50.39 1.04 8.76
CA ALA A 105 49.48 0.93 7.62
C ALA A 105 48.51 -0.24 7.81
N PRO A 106 47.24 -0.09 7.41
CA PRO A 106 46.59 1.17 7.01
C PRO A 106 46.43 2.14 8.21
N VAL A 107 46.16 3.43 7.94
CA VAL A 107 45.90 4.45 8.98
C VAL A 107 44.72 3.98 9.84
N PRO A 108 44.87 3.89 11.18
CA PRO A 108 43.79 3.42 12.02
C PRO A 108 42.63 4.44 12.05
N PRO A 109 41.37 3.98 12.22
CA PRO A 109 40.25 4.88 12.48
C PRO A 109 40.55 5.81 13.67
N PRO A 110 39.99 7.04 13.69
CA PRO A 110 40.15 7.96 14.81
C PRO A 110 39.83 7.29 16.15
N GLY A 111 40.73 7.42 17.12
CA GLY A 111 40.56 6.87 18.47
C GLY A 111 41.10 5.45 18.67
N LEU A 112 41.51 4.75 17.61
CA LEU A 112 42.07 3.40 17.70
C LEU A 112 43.59 3.40 17.49
N ILE A 113 44.27 2.48 18.20
CA ILE A 113 45.69 2.16 17.94
C ILE A 113 45.81 1.28 16.68
N GLY A 114 44.69 0.73 16.19
CA GLY A 114 44.66 -0.18 15.06
C GLY A 114 43.36 -0.24 14.25
N ASN A 115 43.32 -1.05 13.18
CA ASN A 115 42.11 -1.34 12.40
C ASN A 115 41.71 -2.82 12.61
N PRO A 116 40.62 -3.11 13.35
CA PRO A 116 40.20 -4.48 13.61
C PRO A 116 39.72 -5.23 12.36
N ALA A 117 39.27 -4.50 11.33
CA ALA A 117 38.75 -5.08 10.10
C ALA A 117 39.84 -5.39 9.04
N ALA A 118 41.11 -5.13 9.35
CA ALA A 118 42.20 -5.33 8.38
C ALA A 118 43.49 -5.81 9.05
N ASN A 119 44.27 -6.61 8.33
CA ASN A 119 45.64 -6.90 8.73
C ASN A 119 46.42 -5.59 8.87
N GLN A 120 47.11 -5.43 9.99
CA GLN A 120 47.77 -4.19 10.32
C GLN A 120 49.24 -4.40 10.68
N THR A 121 50.08 -3.54 10.11
CA THR A 121 51.47 -3.43 10.56
C THR A 121 51.54 -2.47 11.74
N VAL A 122 51.97 -2.97 12.90
CA VAL A 122 52.27 -2.16 14.07
C VAL A 122 53.77 -2.03 14.27
N THR A 123 54.19 -0.85 14.73
CA THR A 123 55.54 -0.59 15.23
C THR A 123 55.50 -0.43 16.74
N GLY A 124 56.61 -0.73 17.40
CA GLY A 124 56.80 -0.43 18.81
C GLY A 124 57.18 1.05 19.04
N SER A 125 58.08 1.25 20.01
CA SER A 125 58.65 2.51 20.49
C SER A 125 58.49 3.73 19.58
N PRO A 126 58.13 4.89 20.15
CA PRO A 126 58.01 6.12 19.38
C PRO A 126 59.31 6.55 18.70
N CYS A 127 60.45 6.20 19.30
CA CYS A 127 61.80 6.56 18.87
C CYS A 127 62.45 5.50 17.96
N GLY A 128 61.71 4.45 17.57
CA GLY A 128 62.26 3.37 16.73
C GLY A 128 63.20 2.41 17.47
N THR A 129 63.18 2.43 18.81
CA THR A 129 64.10 1.66 19.66
C THR A 129 63.35 0.68 20.56
N ASN A 130 63.16 -0.57 20.10
CA ASN A 130 62.52 -1.62 20.92
C ASN A 130 63.52 -2.40 21.78
N ILE A 131 64.47 -1.69 22.38
CA ILE A 131 65.55 -2.27 23.19
C ILE A 131 65.85 -1.39 24.40
N LEU A 132 66.48 -1.98 25.41
CA LEU A 132 67.28 -1.25 26.39
C LEU A 132 68.75 -1.56 26.12
N ARG A 133 69.57 -0.56 25.81
CA ARG A 133 71.03 -0.69 25.63
C ARG A 133 71.76 0.28 26.54
N VAL A 134 72.84 -0.19 27.16
CA VAL A 134 73.73 0.65 27.99
C VAL A 134 75.16 0.51 27.50
N GLU A 135 75.79 1.66 27.27
CA GLU A 135 77.17 1.82 26.80
C GLU A 135 77.94 2.65 27.83
N GLY A 136 79.14 2.23 28.22
CA GLY A 136 79.96 2.95 29.21
C GLY A 136 81.04 2.06 29.83
N PRO A 137 81.85 2.60 30.76
CA PRO A 137 82.87 1.83 31.47
C PRO A 137 82.31 0.57 32.13
N GLY A 138 83.01 -0.56 31.98
CA GLY A 138 82.57 -1.86 32.51
C GLY A 138 81.55 -2.62 31.65
N PHE A 139 81.08 -2.04 30.55
CA PHE A 139 80.33 -2.75 29.50
C PHE A 139 81.26 -3.15 28.33
N PRO A 140 80.90 -4.17 27.54
CA PRO A 140 81.64 -4.52 26.32
C PRO A 140 81.62 -3.37 25.29
N VAL A 141 82.54 -3.40 24.33
CA VAL A 141 82.55 -2.44 23.20
C VAL A 141 81.22 -2.54 22.45
N GLY A 142 80.52 -1.41 22.28
CA GLY A 142 79.16 -1.36 21.72
C GLY A 142 78.03 -1.58 22.75
N GLY A 143 78.36 -1.77 24.03
CA GLY A 143 77.42 -1.89 25.14
C GLY A 143 76.74 -3.25 25.26
N GLN A 144 75.88 -3.37 26.28
CA GLN A 144 74.99 -4.52 26.46
C GLN A 144 73.56 -4.11 26.17
N GLN A 145 72.77 -4.99 25.52
CA GLN A 145 71.36 -4.75 25.24
C GLN A 145 70.44 -5.89 25.71
N THR A 146 69.17 -5.56 25.95
CA THR A 146 68.05 -6.51 26.03
C THR A 146 66.99 -6.16 24.99
N ASP A 147 66.31 -7.18 24.50
CA ASP A 147 65.27 -7.09 23.48
C ASP A 147 63.89 -7.53 24.00
N GLN A 148 63.67 -7.42 25.30
CA GLN A 148 62.40 -7.75 25.97
C GLN A 148 61.20 -6.93 25.46
N PHE A 149 61.43 -5.87 24.68
CA PHE A 149 60.39 -5.07 24.05
C PHE A 149 60.05 -5.53 22.61
N LYS A 150 60.74 -6.55 22.07
CA LYS A 150 60.47 -7.14 20.75
C LYS A 150 59.33 -8.18 20.72
N PRO A 151 59.08 -9.03 21.74
CA PRO A 151 57.94 -9.94 21.69
C PRO A 151 56.65 -9.18 21.99
N LEU A 152 56.09 -8.57 20.96
CA LEU A 152 54.72 -8.07 20.95
C LEU A 152 53.82 -9.17 20.39
N VAL A 153 53.52 -10.17 21.21
CA VAL A 153 52.42 -11.08 20.91
C VAL A 153 51.18 -10.44 21.50
N GLY A 154 50.40 -9.76 20.66
CA GLY A 154 49.04 -9.40 21.03
C GLY A 154 48.31 -10.69 21.41
N ARG A 155 47.88 -10.81 22.67
CA ARG A 155 46.87 -11.81 23.01
C ARG A 155 45.53 -11.18 22.66
N ARG A 156 44.80 -11.77 21.70
CA ARG A 156 43.36 -11.50 21.59
C ARG A 156 42.75 -11.90 22.94
N HIS A 157 42.06 -10.96 23.57
CA HIS A 157 41.23 -11.26 24.72
C HIS A 157 39.87 -11.63 24.11
N PRO A 158 39.36 -12.86 24.32
CA PRO A 158 38.05 -13.24 23.82
C PRO A 158 37.00 -12.27 24.35
N ILE A 159 36.28 -11.61 23.47
CA ILE A 159 35.19 -10.69 23.83
C ILE A 159 33.96 -11.16 23.08
N CYS A 160 33.04 -11.77 23.83
CA CYS A 160 31.75 -12.14 23.28
C CYS A 160 30.97 -10.90 22.83
N GLY A 161 30.46 -10.97 21.60
CA GLY A 161 29.64 -9.95 20.98
C GLY A 161 30.45 -8.89 20.23
N ASP A 162 31.67 -9.19 19.82
CA ASP A 162 32.50 -8.26 19.02
C ASP A 162 32.45 -8.56 17.50
N GLY A 163 31.71 -9.60 17.12
CA GLY A 163 31.52 -10.06 15.75
C GLY A 163 32.62 -11.00 15.24
N PHE A 164 33.55 -11.41 16.10
CA PHE A 164 34.64 -12.31 15.74
C PHE A 164 34.62 -13.57 16.60
N LEU A 165 34.57 -14.73 15.94
CA LEU A 165 34.69 -16.00 16.64
C LEU A 165 36.09 -16.17 17.27
N ASP A 166 36.18 -15.98 18.58
CA ASP A 166 37.39 -16.10 19.37
C ASP A 166 37.55 -17.48 20.02
N ALA A 167 38.74 -17.72 20.59
CA ALA A 167 39.05 -18.99 21.23
C ALA A 167 38.21 -19.20 22.51
N GLY A 168 37.27 -20.15 22.46
CA GLY A 168 36.35 -20.49 23.56
C GLY A 168 34.87 -20.26 23.23
N GLU A 169 34.61 -19.59 22.11
CA GLU A 169 33.26 -19.29 21.62
C GLU A 169 32.80 -20.36 20.62
N GLN A 170 31.48 -20.54 20.52
CA GLN A 170 30.84 -21.41 19.52
C GLN A 170 30.14 -20.59 18.42
N CYS A 171 29.85 -19.33 18.70
CA CYS A 171 29.26 -18.33 17.81
C CYS A 171 29.69 -16.93 18.32
N ASP A 172 29.61 -15.92 17.46
CA ASP A 172 29.63 -14.50 17.86
C ASP A 172 28.89 -13.71 16.77
N ASP A 173 27.76 -13.09 17.13
CA ASP A 173 26.88 -12.36 16.22
C ASP A 173 26.98 -10.83 16.37
N GLY A 174 28.03 -10.36 17.06
CA GLY A 174 28.29 -8.93 17.27
C GLY A 174 27.45 -8.29 18.36
N ASN A 175 26.77 -9.08 19.20
CA ASN A 175 26.06 -8.55 20.36
C ASN A 175 26.05 -9.55 21.55
N VAL A 176 25.35 -9.20 22.64
CA VAL A 176 25.28 -10.03 23.87
C VAL A 176 23.83 -10.25 24.33
N LEU A 177 22.89 -10.24 23.39
CA LEU A 177 21.50 -10.58 23.62
C LEU A 177 21.36 -12.11 23.65
N ASP A 178 20.32 -12.58 24.32
CA ASP A 178 19.92 -13.99 24.24
C ASP A 178 18.66 -14.05 23.36
N GLY A 179 18.44 -15.17 22.66
CA GLY A 179 17.27 -15.41 21.81
C GLY A 179 17.42 -15.04 20.34
N ASP A 180 18.63 -14.69 19.89
CA ASP A 180 19.02 -14.41 18.50
C ASP A 180 19.99 -15.46 17.92
N CYS A 181 20.03 -16.63 18.54
CA CYS A 181 20.81 -17.82 18.16
C CYS A 181 22.26 -17.86 18.63
N CYS A 182 22.77 -16.76 19.19
CA CYS A 182 24.04 -16.73 19.89
C CYS A 182 23.87 -16.07 21.27
N SER A 183 23.98 -16.87 22.33
CA SER A 183 23.77 -16.34 23.69
C SER A 183 24.79 -15.26 24.08
N SER A 184 24.46 -14.51 25.13
CA SER A 184 25.35 -13.55 25.82
C SER A 184 26.69 -14.10 26.33
N THR A 185 26.91 -15.41 26.22
CA THR A 185 28.17 -16.09 26.56
C THR A 185 28.84 -16.75 25.34
N CYS A 186 28.38 -16.39 24.13
CA CYS A 186 28.88 -16.85 22.84
C CYS A 186 28.86 -18.36 22.70
N GLN A 187 27.78 -18.94 23.24
CA GLN A 187 27.41 -20.34 23.05
C GLN A 187 26.20 -20.43 22.13
N LEU A 188 26.15 -21.47 21.30
CA LEU A 188 25.02 -21.73 20.42
C LEU A 188 23.75 -21.94 21.24
N GLU A 189 22.69 -21.25 20.87
CA GLU A 189 21.38 -21.50 21.43
C GLU A 189 20.75 -22.76 20.81
N PRO A 190 19.78 -23.41 21.47
CA PRO A 190 19.17 -24.63 20.96
C PRO A 190 18.50 -24.43 19.59
N ASN A 191 18.69 -25.39 18.68
CA ASN A 191 18.01 -25.37 17.38
C ASN A 191 16.48 -25.41 17.56
N GLY A 192 15.77 -24.67 16.71
CA GLY A 192 14.31 -24.65 16.67
C GLY A 192 13.65 -23.70 17.66
N ILE A 193 14.42 -22.96 18.47
CA ILE A 193 13.83 -21.86 19.26
C ILE A 193 13.46 -20.69 18.32
N PRO A 194 12.39 -19.93 18.64
CA PRO A 194 12.04 -18.74 17.87
C PRO A 194 13.13 -17.68 17.94
N CYS A 195 13.41 -17.05 16.81
CA CYS A 195 14.29 -15.89 16.69
C CYS A 195 13.67 -14.90 15.67
N GLN A 196 14.38 -13.82 15.37
CA GLN A 196 14.01 -12.86 14.34
C GLN A 196 15.25 -12.57 13.49
N ASP A 197 15.20 -12.86 12.19
CA ASP A 197 16.33 -12.58 11.27
C ASP A 197 16.27 -11.16 10.69
N GLY A 198 15.21 -10.42 11.00
CA GLY A 198 14.99 -9.05 10.56
C GLY A 198 14.35 -8.94 9.17
N ASP A 199 14.01 -10.06 8.53
CA ASP A 199 13.31 -10.11 7.25
C ASP A 199 11.79 -10.16 7.49
N ALA A 200 11.08 -9.09 7.09
CA ALA A 200 9.62 -9.04 7.22
C ALA A 200 8.89 -10.05 6.33
N CYS A 201 9.60 -10.68 5.39
CA CYS A 201 9.10 -11.69 4.46
C CYS A 201 9.35 -13.12 4.89
N THR A 202 9.72 -13.35 6.15
CA THR A 202 9.80 -14.69 6.73
C THR A 202 8.96 -14.74 8.00
N THR A 203 8.41 -15.91 8.28
CA THR A 203 7.55 -16.11 9.46
C THR A 203 7.96 -17.36 10.22
N GLY A 204 7.95 -17.27 11.55
CA GLY A 204 8.32 -18.39 12.39
C GLY A 204 9.79 -18.78 12.26
N ASP A 205 10.67 -17.77 12.21
CA ASP A 205 12.10 -17.95 12.08
C ASP A 205 12.65 -18.74 13.27
N THR A 206 13.63 -19.58 12.99
CA THR A 206 14.20 -20.48 14.01
C THR A 206 15.70 -20.55 13.96
N CYS A 207 16.28 -20.75 15.13
CA CYS A 207 17.72 -20.94 15.24
C CYS A 207 18.14 -22.26 14.63
N SER A 208 19.22 -22.20 13.86
CA SER A 208 19.92 -23.38 13.36
C SER A 208 21.42 -23.12 13.30
N ALA A 209 22.18 -23.85 14.11
CA ALA A 209 23.63 -23.78 14.15
C ALA A 209 24.19 -22.35 14.37
N GLY A 210 23.54 -21.55 15.22
CA GLY A 210 24.03 -20.22 15.62
C GLY A 210 23.60 -19.10 14.69
N THR A 211 22.69 -19.37 13.76
CA THR A 211 22.13 -18.37 12.85
C THR A 211 20.62 -18.47 12.89
N CYS A 212 19.95 -17.31 12.88
CA CYS A 212 18.51 -17.26 12.69
C CYS A 212 18.19 -17.51 11.22
N ILE A 213 17.39 -18.56 10.95
CA ILE A 213 16.97 -18.91 9.60
C ILE A 213 15.50 -18.54 9.44
N GLY A 214 15.24 -17.69 8.45
CA GLY A 214 13.90 -17.30 8.05
C GLY A 214 13.00 -18.48 7.70
N GLY A 215 11.78 -18.46 8.21
CA GLY A 215 10.76 -19.44 7.87
C GLY A 215 10.05 -19.13 6.53
N PRO A 216 8.92 -19.81 6.23
CA PRO A 216 8.19 -19.57 5.00
C PRO A 216 7.64 -18.13 4.93
N PRO A 217 7.47 -17.58 3.71
CA PRO A 217 6.96 -16.24 3.55
C PRO A 217 5.50 -16.11 4.01
N PRO A 218 5.09 -14.93 4.51
CA PRO A 218 3.70 -14.67 4.81
C PRO A 218 2.85 -14.75 3.53
N ASN A 219 1.59 -15.14 3.68
CA ASN A 219 0.64 -15.01 2.59
C ASN A 219 0.22 -13.54 2.47
N CYS A 220 0.68 -12.86 1.42
CA CYS A 220 0.34 -11.46 1.16
C CYS A 220 -0.91 -11.27 0.29
N ASP A 221 -1.49 -12.36 -0.22
CA ASP A 221 -2.71 -12.32 -1.04
C ASP A 221 -3.89 -11.74 -0.25
N ASP A 222 -4.41 -10.59 -0.71
CA ASP A 222 -5.57 -9.92 -0.12
C ASP A 222 -6.89 -10.25 -0.84
N GLY A 223 -6.84 -11.12 -1.84
CA GLY A 223 -7.99 -11.55 -2.63
C GLY A 223 -8.46 -10.52 -3.67
N ASN A 224 -7.73 -9.42 -3.87
CA ASN A 224 -8.06 -8.41 -4.85
C ASN A 224 -7.19 -8.54 -6.11
N GLN A 225 -7.82 -8.88 -7.24
CA GLN A 225 -7.12 -9.05 -8.53
C GLN A 225 -6.48 -7.76 -9.06
N CYS A 226 -6.88 -6.60 -8.53
CA CYS A 226 -6.36 -5.30 -8.91
C CYS A 226 -5.21 -4.83 -8.03
N THR A 227 -4.72 -5.67 -7.13
CA THR A 227 -3.48 -5.47 -6.40
C THR A 227 -2.45 -6.52 -6.79
N ALA A 228 -1.19 -6.11 -6.87
CA ALA A 228 -0.04 -6.97 -7.01
C ALA A 228 0.47 -7.30 -5.60
N ASP A 229 0.21 -8.51 -5.15
CA ASP A 229 0.67 -8.97 -3.85
C ASP A 229 2.15 -9.32 -3.92
N SER A 230 2.92 -8.64 -3.10
CA SER A 230 4.35 -8.86 -3.00
C SER A 230 4.79 -8.71 -1.55
N CYS A 231 5.95 -9.24 -1.24
CA CYS A 231 6.55 -9.03 0.06
C CYS A 231 7.86 -8.27 -0.10
N ASP A 232 7.96 -7.15 0.61
CA ASP A 232 9.18 -6.36 0.71
C ASP A 232 9.92 -6.74 2.01
N HIS A 233 11.20 -7.10 1.90
CA HIS A 233 12.00 -7.62 3.01
C HIS A 233 12.14 -6.65 4.20
N ALA A 234 11.89 -5.35 4.01
CA ALA A 234 11.90 -4.35 5.07
C ALA A 234 10.50 -3.92 5.52
N LEU A 235 9.53 -3.86 4.60
CA LEU A 235 8.20 -3.30 4.85
C LEU A 235 7.09 -4.37 5.04
N GLY A 236 7.39 -5.64 4.77
CA GLY A 236 6.44 -6.75 4.82
C GLY A 236 5.53 -6.80 3.59
N CYS A 237 4.33 -7.36 3.75
CA CYS A 237 3.37 -7.48 2.65
C CYS A 237 2.97 -6.12 2.07
N GLN A 238 2.99 -6.03 0.75
CA GLN A 238 2.64 -4.88 -0.07
C GLN A 238 1.64 -5.29 -1.14
N ASN A 239 0.57 -4.51 -1.27
CA ASN A 239 -0.52 -4.76 -2.22
C ASN A 239 -0.58 -3.54 -3.15
N LEU A 240 0.28 -3.53 -4.16
CA LEU A 240 0.42 -2.36 -5.04
C LEU A 240 -0.67 -2.40 -6.12
N ALA A 241 -1.36 -1.28 -6.35
CA ALA A 241 -2.36 -1.21 -7.40
C ALA A 241 -1.78 -1.61 -8.77
N GLN A 242 -2.46 -2.54 -9.44
CA GLN A 242 -2.22 -2.88 -10.83
C GLN A 242 -2.48 -1.67 -11.73
N PRO A 243 -1.89 -1.63 -12.95
CA PRO A 243 -2.20 -0.58 -13.90
C PRO A 243 -3.70 -0.46 -14.17
N ASN A 244 -4.16 0.79 -14.36
CA ASN A 244 -5.53 1.02 -14.81
C ASN A 244 -5.78 0.27 -16.13
N ASP A 245 -7.03 -0.15 -16.33
CA ASP A 245 -7.49 -0.90 -17.51
C ASP A 245 -6.99 -2.35 -17.58
N THR A 246 -6.34 -2.86 -16.52
CA THR A 246 -5.99 -4.27 -16.39
C THR A 246 -7.27 -5.11 -16.24
N PRO A 247 -7.49 -6.17 -17.03
CA PRO A 247 -8.68 -7.01 -16.90
C PRO A 247 -8.79 -7.65 -15.50
N CYS A 248 -9.98 -7.62 -14.92
CA CYS A 248 -10.27 -8.25 -13.63
C CYS A 248 -11.69 -8.86 -13.66
N ASP A 249 -12.08 -9.58 -12.61
CA ASP A 249 -13.45 -10.07 -12.41
C ASP A 249 -13.75 -10.04 -10.90
N ASP A 250 -14.76 -9.27 -10.49
CA ASP A 250 -15.19 -9.16 -9.08
C ASP A 250 -16.24 -10.20 -8.69
N GLY A 251 -16.59 -11.10 -9.62
CA GLY A 251 -17.59 -12.15 -9.44
C GLY A 251 -19.02 -11.64 -9.30
N GLN A 252 -19.29 -10.36 -9.57
CA GLN A 252 -20.65 -9.82 -9.58
C GLN A 252 -21.34 -10.08 -10.93
N PRO A 253 -22.62 -10.47 -10.95
CA PRO A 253 -23.37 -10.65 -12.18
C PRO A 253 -23.90 -9.31 -12.69
N VAL A 254 -23.04 -8.43 -13.19
CA VAL A 254 -23.44 -7.15 -13.79
C VAL A 254 -23.63 -7.32 -15.30
N ILE A 255 -24.68 -6.70 -15.85
CA ILE A 255 -24.97 -6.71 -17.29
C ILE A 255 -24.20 -5.57 -17.93
N CYS A 256 -22.99 -5.87 -18.43
CA CYS A 256 -22.14 -4.91 -19.13
C CYS A 256 -21.63 -5.49 -20.44
N SER A 257 -21.69 -4.70 -21.51
CA SER A 257 -21.10 -4.99 -22.81
C SER A 257 -19.58 -4.81 -22.80
N LEU A 258 -19.05 -4.00 -21.86
CA LEU A 258 -17.62 -3.78 -21.66
C LEU A 258 -17.06 -4.68 -20.53
N PRO A 259 -15.81 -5.15 -20.65
CA PRO A 259 -15.17 -5.99 -19.63
C PRO A 259 -14.81 -5.18 -18.38
N TYR A 260 -14.75 -5.86 -17.24
CA TYR A 260 -14.27 -5.29 -15.98
C TYR A 260 -12.78 -4.97 -16.04
N THR A 261 -12.40 -3.86 -15.43
CA THR A 261 -11.03 -3.40 -15.42
C THR A 261 -10.64 -2.78 -14.09
N CYS A 262 -9.36 -2.85 -13.75
CA CYS A 262 -8.82 -2.18 -12.59
C CYS A 262 -8.82 -0.65 -12.77
N GLN A 263 -9.26 0.07 -11.75
CA GLN A 263 -9.14 1.52 -11.62
C GLN A 263 -8.68 1.84 -10.20
N GLU A 264 -7.48 2.44 -10.08
CA GLU A 264 -6.88 2.83 -8.80
C GLU A 264 -6.81 1.66 -7.77
N GLY A 265 -6.60 0.44 -8.25
CA GLY A 265 -6.49 -0.76 -7.41
C GLY A 265 -7.82 -1.42 -7.04
N LEU A 266 -8.95 -0.96 -7.58
CA LEU A 266 -10.27 -1.58 -7.43
C LEU A 266 -10.71 -2.19 -8.76
N CYS A 267 -11.33 -3.38 -8.72
CA CYS A 267 -11.97 -3.95 -9.90
C CYS A 267 -13.32 -3.25 -10.12
N THR A 268 -13.49 -2.60 -11.26
CA THR A 268 -14.73 -1.89 -11.60
C THR A 268 -15.30 -2.43 -12.91
N ALA A 269 -16.63 -2.47 -13.01
CA ALA A 269 -17.32 -2.84 -14.23
C ALA A 269 -16.98 -1.85 -15.36
N GLY A 270 -16.70 -2.36 -16.57
CA GLY A 270 -16.43 -1.51 -17.73
C GLY A 270 -17.65 -0.65 -18.05
N GLY A 271 -17.52 0.68 -17.98
CA GLY A 271 -18.63 1.63 -18.18
C GLY A 271 -19.21 2.21 -16.89
N GLY A 272 -18.94 1.57 -15.72
CA GLY A 272 -19.46 1.98 -14.42
C GLY A 272 -20.97 1.76 -14.25
N ASP A 273 -21.46 1.75 -13.01
CA ASP A 273 -22.88 1.62 -12.65
C ASP A 273 -23.18 2.73 -11.63
N MET A 274 -23.76 3.85 -12.08
CA MET A 274 -23.89 5.06 -11.26
C MET A 274 -25.00 4.97 -10.21
N ASP A 275 -26.07 4.22 -10.50
CA ASP A 275 -27.24 4.13 -9.64
C ASP A 275 -27.37 2.78 -8.90
N GLY A 276 -26.47 1.84 -9.18
CA GLY A 276 -26.28 0.59 -8.45
C GLY A 276 -27.32 -0.47 -8.78
N ASP A 277 -27.87 -0.45 -10.00
CA ASP A 277 -28.96 -1.31 -10.43
C ASP A 277 -28.51 -2.59 -11.16
N GLN A 278 -27.19 -2.80 -11.29
CA GLN A 278 -26.56 -3.95 -11.95
C GLN A 278 -26.55 -3.90 -13.48
N VAL A 279 -26.80 -2.74 -14.07
CA VAL A 279 -26.60 -2.45 -15.50
C VAL A 279 -25.57 -1.34 -15.64
N CYS A 280 -24.60 -1.50 -16.55
CA CYS A 280 -23.59 -0.47 -16.74
C CYS A 280 -24.17 0.77 -17.43
N ASN A 281 -23.69 1.98 -17.10
CA ASN A 281 -24.19 3.26 -17.60
C ASN A 281 -24.32 3.35 -19.13
N ASP A 282 -23.43 2.68 -19.87
CA ASP A 282 -23.42 2.66 -21.34
C ASP A 282 -24.49 1.70 -21.93
N ASP A 283 -24.94 0.74 -21.13
CA ASP A 283 -25.97 -0.26 -21.46
C ASP A 283 -27.31 0.03 -20.76
N ASP A 284 -27.35 1.07 -19.91
CA ASP A 284 -28.48 1.45 -19.08
C ASP A 284 -29.34 2.51 -19.77
N ASN A 285 -30.61 2.19 -20.03
CA ASN A 285 -31.58 3.13 -20.57
C ASN A 285 -32.12 4.15 -19.53
N CYS A 286 -31.68 4.05 -18.27
CA CYS A 286 -31.85 5.05 -17.22
C CYS A 286 -30.59 5.24 -16.33
N PRO A 287 -29.48 5.82 -16.84
CA PRO A 287 -28.15 5.88 -16.18
C PRO A 287 -28.03 6.56 -14.80
N SER A 288 -29.13 7.03 -14.24
CA SER A 288 -29.17 7.71 -12.93
C SER A 288 -30.39 7.31 -12.09
N VAL A 289 -31.21 6.37 -12.58
CA VAL A 289 -32.43 5.90 -11.93
C VAL A 289 -32.53 4.38 -12.07
N ALA A 290 -32.20 3.69 -10.98
CA ALA A 290 -32.11 2.24 -10.94
C ALA A 290 -33.33 1.51 -11.54
N ASN A 291 -33.10 0.71 -12.58
CA ASN A 291 -34.10 -0.06 -13.31
C ASN A 291 -33.50 -1.34 -13.96
N THR A 292 -33.03 -2.29 -13.13
CA THR A 292 -32.36 -3.54 -13.56
C THR A 292 -33.06 -4.32 -14.70
N ASN A 293 -34.37 -4.17 -14.87
CA ASN A 293 -35.14 -4.84 -15.92
C ASN A 293 -35.07 -4.16 -17.30
N GLN A 294 -34.46 -2.98 -17.39
CA GLN A 294 -34.23 -2.20 -18.61
C GLN A 294 -35.52 -2.05 -19.45
N ALA A 295 -36.67 -1.94 -18.78
CA ALA A 295 -37.95 -1.89 -19.45
C ALA A 295 -38.13 -0.55 -20.19
N ASP A 296 -38.46 -0.63 -21.47
CA ASP A 296 -38.69 0.48 -22.40
C ASP A 296 -39.95 0.14 -23.21
N LEU A 297 -41.07 0.77 -22.86
CA LEU A 297 -42.40 0.37 -23.32
C LEU A 297 -42.70 0.87 -24.73
N ASP A 298 -42.16 2.01 -25.13
CA ASP A 298 -42.37 2.62 -26.45
C ASP A 298 -41.19 2.41 -27.43
N GLY A 299 -40.04 1.96 -26.93
CA GLY A 299 -38.88 1.52 -27.70
C GLY A 299 -38.01 2.66 -28.21
N ASP A 300 -38.04 3.82 -27.55
CA ASP A 300 -37.27 5.00 -27.97
C ASP A 300 -35.83 5.04 -27.39
N GLY A 301 -35.50 4.10 -26.49
CA GLY A 301 -34.21 3.96 -25.86
C GLY A 301 -34.08 4.66 -24.50
N VAL A 302 -35.15 5.29 -23.99
CA VAL A 302 -35.24 5.80 -22.61
C VAL A 302 -36.10 4.84 -21.79
N GLY A 303 -35.64 4.47 -20.59
CA GLY A 303 -36.35 3.48 -19.78
C GLY A 303 -37.56 4.05 -19.04
N ASN A 304 -38.55 3.19 -18.79
CA ASN A 304 -39.79 3.52 -18.08
C ASN A 304 -39.58 4.19 -16.71
N ALA A 305 -38.43 3.97 -16.07
CA ALA A 305 -38.11 4.50 -14.75
C ALA A 305 -37.71 5.99 -14.79
N CYS A 306 -37.16 6.45 -15.91
CA CYS A 306 -36.66 7.81 -16.10
C CYS A 306 -37.37 8.55 -17.25
N ASP A 307 -38.29 7.89 -17.95
CA ASP A 307 -39.15 8.49 -18.96
C ASP A 307 -40.48 9.01 -18.36
N PRO A 308 -40.73 10.33 -18.31
CA PRO A 308 -41.99 10.90 -17.83
C PRO A 308 -43.14 10.83 -18.84
N VAL A 309 -42.87 10.39 -20.06
CA VAL A 309 -43.74 10.36 -21.24
C VAL A 309 -44.36 8.99 -21.49
N ASP A 310 -43.82 7.95 -20.84
CA ASP A 310 -44.41 6.62 -20.69
C ASP A 310 -45.71 6.64 -19.87
N ALA A 311 -46.78 7.16 -20.47
CA ALA A 311 -48.07 7.31 -19.83
C ALA A 311 -48.98 6.10 -20.08
N THR A 312 -49.47 5.47 -19.01
CA THR A 312 -50.35 4.31 -19.11
C THR A 312 -51.77 4.66 -19.59
N ILE A 313 -52.34 3.81 -20.44
CA ILE A 313 -53.77 3.83 -20.76
C ILE A 313 -54.51 2.86 -19.82
N ALA A 314 -55.49 3.38 -19.08
CA ALA A 314 -56.47 2.55 -18.41
C ALA A 314 -57.57 2.13 -19.41
N LEU A 315 -57.38 0.98 -20.06
CA LEU A 315 -58.36 0.40 -20.97
C LEU A 315 -59.54 -0.20 -20.20
N GLY A 316 -60.76 0.18 -20.59
CA GLY A 316 -61.99 -0.39 -20.03
C GLY A 316 -62.63 -1.45 -20.91
N GLU A 317 -62.58 -1.29 -22.24
CA GLU A 317 -63.15 -2.22 -23.20
C GLU A 317 -62.36 -2.19 -24.51
N ALA A 318 -62.01 -3.37 -25.02
CA ALA A 318 -61.53 -3.54 -26.39
C ALA A 318 -62.35 -4.63 -27.09
N ARG A 319 -62.91 -4.32 -28.25
CA ARG A 319 -63.63 -5.29 -29.08
C ARG A 319 -63.12 -5.20 -30.51
N ILE A 320 -62.57 -6.30 -30.98
CA ILE A 320 -62.07 -6.46 -32.35
C ILE A 320 -62.89 -7.56 -33.00
N GLN A 321 -63.38 -7.32 -34.21
CA GLN A 321 -64.18 -8.28 -34.96
C GLN A 321 -63.78 -8.18 -36.43
N HIS A 322 -63.42 -9.30 -37.04
CA HIS A 322 -63.29 -9.40 -38.49
C HIS A 322 -64.55 -10.03 -39.10
N SER A 323 -64.70 -9.95 -40.43
CA SER A 323 -65.89 -10.45 -41.12
C SER A 323 -66.07 -11.96 -40.92
N SER A 324 -67.31 -12.40 -40.75
CA SER A 324 -67.68 -13.82 -40.71
C SER A 324 -67.61 -14.51 -42.10
N GLU A 325 -67.38 -13.76 -43.18
CA GLU A 325 -67.22 -14.30 -44.54
C GLU A 325 -65.89 -13.85 -45.20
N PRO A 326 -65.10 -14.77 -45.80
CA PRO A 326 -63.86 -14.46 -46.51
C PRO A 326 -64.00 -13.54 -47.75
N ALA A 327 -65.23 -13.24 -48.19
CA ALA A 327 -65.52 -12.62 -49.48
C ALA A 327 -65.88 -11.12 -49.43
N GLN A 328 -65.89 -10.47 -48.25
CA GLN A 328 -66.15 -9.03 -48.13
C GLN A 328 -64.96 -8.28 -47.49
N PRO A 329 -64.05 -7.67 -48.28
CA PRO A 329 -63.04 -6.78 -47.75
C PRO A 329 -63.70 -5.51 -47.18
N ASN A 330 -63.27 -5.07 -45.99
CA ASN A 330 -63.76 -3.90 -45.25
C ASN A 330 -65.10 -4.05 -44.49
N ASP A 331 -65.35 -5.14 -43.75
CA ASP A 331 -66.44 -5.21 -42.75
C ASP A 331 -65.95 -5.43 -41.30
N GLY A 332 -64.64 -5.29 -41.07
CA GLY A 332 -64.09 -5.37 -39.72
C GLY A 332 -64.52 -4.19 -38.86
N ARG A 333 -64.48 -4.40 -37.53
CA ARG A 333 -64.84 -3.40 -36.53
C ARG A 333 -63.89 -3.44 -35.33
N ILE A 334 -63.40 -2.27 -34.94
CA ILE A 334 -62.64 -2.06 -33.70
C ILE A 334 -63.39 -1.05 -32.83
N ILE A 335 -63.61 -1.40 -31.56
CA ILE A 335 -64.16 -0.51 -30.53
C ILE A 335 -63.21 -0.49 -29.35
N LEU A 336 -62.75 0.70 -28.96
CA LEU A 336 -61.89 0.88 -27.81
C LEU A 336 -62.50 1.93 -26.89
N LYS A 337 -62.39 1.68 -25.58
CA LYS A 337 -62.78 2.62 -24.53
C LYS A 337 -61.75 2.60 -23.43
N GLY A 338 -61.42 3.77 -22.91
CA GLY A 338 -60.55 3.88 -21.76
C GLY A 338 -60.36 5.32 -21.33
N THR A 339 -59.42 5.49 -20.43
CA THR A 339 -58.97 6.79 -19.94
C THR A 339 -57.46 6.84 -19.92
N PHE A 340 -56.89 8.03 -20.10
CA PHE A 340 -55.47 8.28 -19.93
C PHE A 340 -55.26 9.62 -19.24
N GLN A 341 -54.04 9.85 -18.78
CA GLN A 341 -53.63 11.11 -18.16
C GLN A 341 -52.63 11.84 -19.05
N MET A 342 -52.68 13.17 -19.00
CA MET A 342 -51.68 14.09 -19.53
C MET A 342 -50.95 14.70 -18.35
N GLY A 343 -49.62 14.64 -18.36
CA GLY A 343 -48.79 15.32 -17.38
C GLY A 343 -48.93 16.85 -17.46
N PRO A 344 -48.66 17.58 -16.35
CA PRO A 344 -48.72 19.04 -16.32
C PRO A 344 -47.71 19.73 -17.26
N SER A 345 -46.64 19.05 -17.65
CA SER A 345 -45.61 19.51 -18.60
C SER A 345 -45.96 19.25 -20.07
N GLU A 346 -46.87 18.33 -20.38
CA GLU A 346 -47.23 17.93 -21.75
C GLU A 346 -48.18 18.92 -22.45
N GLY A 347 -48.82 19.81 -21.68
CA GLY A 347 -49.89 20.66 -22.17
C GLY A 347 -51.21 19.89 -22.41
N PRO A 348 -52.27 20.57 -22.87
CA PRO A 348 -53.56 19.91 -23.10
C PRO A 348 -53.51 19.01 -24.33
N PHE A 349 -54.14 17.84 -24.24
CA PHE A 349 -54.43 17.00 -25.41
C PHE A 349 -55.24 17.84 -26.42
N SER A 350 -54.73 17.98 -27.65
CA SER A 350 -55.27 18.94 -28.64
C SER A 350 -55.20 18.41 -30.07
N ASP A 351 -55.98 18.99 -30.99
CA ASP A 351 -55.99 18.62 -32.41
C ASP A 351 -54.87 19.27 -33.25
N ALA A 352 -54.05 20.10 -32.61
CA ALA A 352 -52.90 20.75 -33.22
C ALA A 352 -51.77 19.77 -33.54
N ALA A 353 -51.65 18.69 -32.75
CA ALA A 353 -50.74 17.58 -33.02
C ALA A 353 -51.50 16.42 -33.69
N GLY A 354 -50.80 15.63 -34.51
CA GLY A 354 -51.39 14.42 -35.10
C GLY A 354 -51.77 13.41 -34.02
N ILE A 355 -52.84 12.66 -34.23
CA ILE A 355 -53.26 11.59 -33.31
C ILE A 355 -53.21 10.27 -34.07
N SER A 356 -52.49 9.27 -33.56
CA SER A 356 -52.56 7.90 -34.07
C SER A 356 -52.94 6.91 -32.99
N VAL A 357 -53.63 5.85 -33.39
CA VAL A 357 -54.00 4.77 -32.50
C VAL A 357 -53.59 3.47 -33.17
N ARG A 358 -52.73 2.71 -32.50
CA ARG A 358 -52.30 1.38 -32.89
C ARG A 358 -52.96 0.34 -31.99
N VAL A 359 -53.39 -0.76 -32.57
CA VAL A 359 -54.11 -1.84 -31.90
C VAL A 359 -53.48 -3.16 -32.27
N GLN A 360 -53.08 -3.91 -31.25
CA GLN A 360 -52.47 -5.21 -31.39
C GLN A 360 -53.23 -6.28 -30.62
N ASP A 361 -53.14 -7.53 -31.08
CA ASP A 361 -53.70 -8.69 -30.40
C ASP A 361 -52.62 -9.76 -30.13
N GLY A 362 -52.97 -10.81 -29.38
CA GLY A 362 -52.05 -11.87 -28.98
C GLY A 362 -51.62 -12.83 -30.09
N LEU A 363 -52.15 -12.70 -31.31
CA LEU A 363 -51.84 -13.55 -32.47
C LEU A 363 -51.18 -12.79 -33.63
N GLY A 364 -50.83 -11.52 -33.42
CA GLY A 364 -50.07 -10.71 -34.38
C GLY A 364 -50.90 -9.80 -35.26
N LEU A 365 -52.18 -9.52 -34.92
CA LEU A 365 -52.86 -8.36 -35.47
C LEU A 365 -52.06 -7.10 -35.11
N ASP A 366 -51.89 -6.20 -36.07
CA ASP A 366 -51.31 -4.88 -35.87
C ASP A 366 -51.99 -3.88 -36.81
N TYR A 367 -52.91 -3.07 -36.26
CA TYR A 367 -53.71 -2.13 -37.03
C TYR A 367 -53.54 -0.71 -36.50
N THR A 368 -53.18 0.23 -37.38
CA THR A 368 -53.00 1.64 -37.03
C THR A 368 -53.97 2.55 -37.79
N VAL A 369 -54.59 3.48 -37.07
CA VAL A 369 -55.33 4.61 -37.64
C VAL A 369 -54.66 5.92 -37.23
N SER A 370 -54.42 6.80 -38.20
CA SER A 370 -53.81 8.12 -37.94
C SER A 370 -54.67 9.25 -38.50
N TRP A 371 -54.78 10.32 -37.72
CA TRP A 371 -55.40 11.59 -38.10
C TRP A 371 -54.31 12.65 -38.10
N SER A 372 -53.98 13.18 -39.29
CA SER A 372 -53.02 14.27 -39.42
C SER A 372 -53.53 15.55 -38.74
N PRO A 373 -52.65 16.50 -38.39
CA PRO A 373 -53.04 17.80 -37.81
C PRO A 373 -54.20 18.45 -38.59
N GLY A 374 -55.20 18.96 -37.88
CA GLY A 374 -56.39 19.60 -38.46
C GLY A 374 -57.44 18.65 -39.06
N ARG A 375 -57.28 17.32 -38.95
CA ARG A 375 -58.32 16.33 -39.30
C ARG A 375 -59.22 15.94 -38.14
N CYS A 376 -58.85 16.37 -36.94
CA CYS A 376 -59.71 16.38 -35.78
C CYS A 376 -60.26 17.79 -35.59
N ALA A 377 -61.44 17.89 -34.95
CA ALA A 377 -62.01 19.16 -34.55
C ALA A 377 -62.08 19.20 -33.02
N ASP A 378 -61.35 20.12 -32.41
CA ASP A 378 -61.38 20.39 -30.99
C ASP A 378 -62.42 21.47 -30.64
N SER A 379 -63.31 21.17 -29.68
CA SER A 379 -64.26 22.13 -29.11
C SER A 379 -63.90 22.61 -27.71
N GLY A 380 -62.65 22.40 -27.28
CA GLY A 380 -62.09 22.73 -25.96
C GLY A 380 -62.42 21.71 -24.86
N THR A 381 -63.57 21.03 -24.94
CA THR A 381 -63.98 19.98 -23.98
C THR A 381 -64.04 18.59 -24.61
N ARG A 382 -63.95 18.52 -25.95
CA ARG A 382 -64.09 17.28 -26.71
C ARG A 382 -63.42 17.42 -28.08
N ILE A 383 -62.57 16.46 -28.41
CA ILE A 383 -61.93 16.32 -29.71
C ILE A 383 -62.63 15.22 -30.49
N ARG A 384 -63.00 15.52 -31.74
CA ARG A 384 -63.62 14.54 -32.65
C ARG A 384 -62.81 14.41 -33.92
N CYS A 385 -62.24 13.23 -34.11
CA CYS A 385 -61.47 12.86 -35.29
C CYS A 385 -62.36 12.09 -36.28
N ARG A 386 -62.39 12.54 -37.54
CA ARG A 386 -63.12 11.88 -38.63
C ARG A 386 -62.19 11.65 -39.82
N SER A 387 -62.18 10.43 -40.35
CA SER A 387 -61.55 10.20 -41.67
C SER A 387 -62.49 10.65 -42.80
N GLY A 388 -61.94 10.89 -43.99
CA GLY A 388 -62.68 11.40 -45.16
C GLY A 388 -63.84 10.51 -45.63
N ARG A 389 -63.95 9.27 -45.13
CA ARG A 389 -65.05 8.34 -45.44
C ARG A 389 -66.12 8.23 -44.33
N GLY A 390 -65.94 8.86 -43.17
CA GLY A 390 -66.96 8.94 -42.10
C GLY A 390 -67.11 7.72 -41.16
N TRP A 391 -66.38 6.64 -41.43
CA TRP A 391 -66.44 5.34 -40.71
C TRP A 391 -65.36 5.15 -39.63
N LEU A 392 -64.33 6.00 -39.61
CA LEU A 392 -63.30 6.02 -38.57
C LEU A 392 -63.57 7.22 -37.66
N ARG A 393 -63.98 6.96 -36.42
CA ARG A 393 -64.35 7.98 -35.45
C ARG A 393 -63.57 7.79 -34.15
N GLY A 394 -62.69 8.74 -33.85
CA GLY A 394 -62.09 8.91 -32.53
C GLY A 394 -62.77 10.05 -31.80
N THR A 395 -63.16 9.85 -30.55
CA THR A 395 -63.64 10.91 -29.67
C THR A 395 -62.85 10.89 -28.39
N PHE A 396 -62.30 12.04 -28.01
CA PHE A 396 -61.54 12.26 -26.79
C PHE A 396 -62.21 13.40 -26.01
N TRP A 397 -62.29 13.32 -24.69
CA TRP A 397 -62.91 14.38 -23.88
C TRP A 397 -62.26 14.46 -22.52
N GLN A 398 -62.18 15.67 -21.97
CA GLN A 398 -61.68 15.88 -20.62
C GLN A 398 -62.70 15.36 -19.60
N LEU A 399 -62.23 14.63 -18.59
CA LEU A 399 -63.08 14.10 -17.52
C LEU A 399 -63.35 15.15 -16.43
N PRO A 400 -64.49 15.08 -15.73
CA PRO A 400 -64.80 15.97 -14.61
C PRO A 400 -63.87 15.81 -13.41
N SER A 401 -63.15 14.68 -13.33
CA SER A 401 -62.29 14.28 -12.21
C SER A 401 -61.00 15.12 -12.06
N GLY A 402 -60.66 15.98 -13.03
CA GLY A 402 -59.59 16.97 -12.89
C GLY A 402 -58.94 17.39 -14.21
N PRO A 403 -58.16 18.49 -14.22
CA PRO A 403 -57.31 18.84 -15.37
C PRO A 403 -56.32 17.71 -15.67
N GLY A 404 -56.13 17.42 -16.96
CA GLY A 404 -55.20 16.38 -17.41
C GLY A 404 -55.78 14.96 -17.52
N GLN A 405 -57.01 14.68 -17.08
CA GLN A 405 -57.63 13.37 -17.27
C GLN A 405 -58.55 13.35 -18.50
N TYR A 406 -58.35 12.38 -19.39
CA TYR A 406 -59.13 12.26 -20.63
C TYR A 406 -59.76 10.89 -20.76
N GLY A 407 -61.02 10.87 -21.19
CA GLY A 407 -61.69 9.68 -21.69
C GLY A 407 -61.57 9.60 -23.20
N PHE A 408 -61.55 8.39 -23.73
CA PHE A 408 -61.61 8.17 -25.17
C PHE A 408 -62.60 7.07 -25.55
N TYR A 409 -63.15 7.24 -26.75
CA TYR A 409 -64.02 6.30 -27.42
C TYR A 409 -63.61 6.25 -28.89
N ILE A 410 -63.13 5.09 -29.32
CA ILE A 410 -62.72 4.87 -30.70
C ILE A 410 -63.65 3.81 -31.29
N SER A 411 -64.28 4.15 -32.41
CA SER A 411 -65.13 3.24 -33.18
C SER A 411 -64.68 3.30 -34.63
N LEU A 412 -63.97 2.27 -35.04
CA LEU A 412 -63.54 2.05 -36.41
C LEU A 412 -64.45 1.00 -37.02
N SER A 413 -64.99 1.28 -38.19
CA SER A 413 -65.83 0.36 -38.96
C SER A 413 -65.33 0.34 -40.39
N GLN A 414 -65.59 -0.77 -41.07
CA GLN A 414 -65.03 -1.04 -42.40
C GLN A 414 -63.50 -1.10 -42.39
N VAL A 415 -62.93 -1.71 -41.35
CA VAL A 415 -61.48 -1.96 -41.28
C VAL A 415 -61.16 -3.29 -41.92
N ASP A 416 -60.02 -3.35 -42.61
CA ASP A 416 -59.55 -4.58 -43.24
C ASP A 416 -58.78 -5.39 -42.20
N LEU A 417 -59.44 -6.42 -41.66
CA LEU A 417 -58.90 -7.31 -40.62
C LEU A 417 -58.99 -8.74 -41.11
N HIS A 418 -57.91 -9.50 -40.93
CA HIS A 418 -57.79 -10.91 -41.33
C HIS A 418 -57.09 -11.70 -40.23
N GLY A 419 -57.28 -13.02 -40.23
CA GLY A 419 -56.66 -13.92 -39.26
C GLY A 419 -57.52 -14.20 -38.03
N MET A 420 -57.02 -15.08 -37.16
CA MET A 420 -57.66 -15.39 -35.88
C MET A 420 -57.36 -14.29 -34.88
N LEU A 421 -58.34 -13.97 -34.04
CA LEU A 421 -58.24 -12.92 -33.04
C LEU A 421 -58.16 -13.50 -31.62
N GLN A 422 -57.16 -13.09 -30.84
CA GLN A 422 -57.01 -13.51 -29.45
C GLN A 422 -56.47 -12.40 -28.56
N GLY A 423 -56.83 -12.46 -27.27
CA GLY A 423 -56.18 -11.64 -26.26
C GLY A 423 -54.74 -12.09 -25.98
N PRO A 424 -53.93 -11.24 -25.32
CA PRO A 424 -54.28 -9.91 -24.82
C PRO A 424 -54.46 -8.90 -25.96
N VAL A 425 -55.20 -7.80 -25.71
CA VAL A 425 -55.31 -6.69 -26.67
C VAL A 425 -54.55 -5.49 -26.12
N THR A 426 -53.58 -5.01 -26.89
CA THR A 426 -52.76 -3.83 -26.57
C THR A 426 -53.19 -2.66 -27.44
N VAL A 427 -53.32 -1.48 -26.83
CA VAL A 427 -53.66 -0.23 -27.51
C VAL A 427 -52.58 0.78 -27.20
N ASP A 428 -52.09 1.41 -28.26
CA ASP A 428 -51.19 2.55 -28.22
C ASP A 428 -51.94 3.77 -28.77
N ILE A 429 -51.92 4.88 -28.04
CA ILE A 429 -52.39 6.20 -28.51
C ILE A 429 -51.20 7.16 -28.53
N ARG A 430 -50.81 7.58 -29.74
CA ARG A 430 -49.80 8.59 -29.96
C ARG A 430 -50.40 9.97 -30.19
N HIS A 431 -49.78 10.98 -29.61
CA HIS A 431 -50.16 12.39 -29.76
C HIS A 431 -48.91 13.24 -30.06
N GLY A 432 -48.80 13.73 -31.30
CA GLY A 432 -47.58 14.39 -31.78
C GLY A 432 -46.47 13.41 -32.15
N ASP A 433 -45.22 13.86 -32.06
CA ASP A 433 -44.03 13.10 -32.45
C ASP A 433 -43.34 12.42 -31.25
N SER A 434 -43.89 12.54 -30.04
CA SER A 434 -43.12 12.26 -28.82
C SER A 434 -43.93 11.79 -27.63
N ILE A 435 -45.20 11.38 -27.77
CA ILE A 435 -45.94 10.84 -26.62
C ILE A 435 -46.74 9.62 -26.99
N ASP A 436 -46.25 8.46 -26.57
CA ASP A 436 -46.90 7.18 -26.74
C ASP A 436 -47.55 6.77 -25.41
N ARG A 437 -48.83 6.37 -25.49
CA ARG A 437 -49.57 5.88 -24.33
C ARG A 437 -50.01 4.47 -24.58
N VAL A 438 -49.62 3.53 -23.72
CA VAL A 438 -49.90 2.11 -23.94
C VAL A 438 -50.76 1.53 -22.83
N GLY A 439 -51.71 0.68 -23.20
CA GLY A 439 -52.49 -0.12 -22.25
C GLY A 439 -52.82 -1.48 -22.84
N THR A 440 -52.89 -2.49 -21.96
CA THR A 440 -53.19 -3.88 -22.35
C THR A 440 -54.39 -4.40 -21.55
N LEU A 441 -55.27 -5.14 -22.23
CA LEU A 441 -56.34 -5.93 -21.60
C LEU A 441 -56.06 -7.42 -21.78
N ASP A 442 -55.78 -8.10 -20.66
CA ASP A 442 -55.53 -9.55 -20.65
C ASP A 442 -56.82 -10.38 -20.57
N ALA A 443 -57.85 -9.83 -19.92
CA ALA A 443 -59.14 -10.50 -19.71
C ALA A 443 -59.99 -10.46 -21.00
N CYS A 444 -59.70 -11.39 -21.91
CA CYS A 444 -60.31 -11.47 -23.24
C CYS A 444 -61.09 -12.77 -23.45
N ALA A 445 -62.24 -12.66 -24.10
CA ALA A 445 -63.05 -13.79 -24.57
C ALA A 445 -63.07 -13.80 -26.12
N PRO A 446 -62.31 -14.69 -26.77
CA PRO A 446 -62.46 -14.93 -28.20
C PRO A 446 -63.80 -15.64 -28.49
N SER A 447 -64.34 -15.42 -29.68
CA SER A 447 -65.49 -16.16 -30.21
C SER A 447 -65.06 -17.51 -30.80
N THR A 448 -66.04 -18.35 -31.16
CA THR A 448 -65.79 -19.61 -31.87
C THR A 448 -66.58 -19.61 -33.18
N PRO A 449 -65.93 -19.63 -34.36
CA PRO A 449 -64.47 -19.51 -34.57
C PRO A 449 -63.96 -18.14 -34.09
N ALA A 450 -62.65 -18.00 -33.86
CA ALA A 450 -61.96 -16.84 -33.27
C ALA A 450 -62.01 -15.57 -34.15
N ALA A 451 -63.21 -15.20 -34.61
CA ALA A 451 -63.44 -14.10 -35.53
C ALA A 451 -63.73 -12.75 -34.85
N MET A 452 -63.77 -12.78 -33.53
CA MET A 452 -63.99 -11.65 -32.66
C MET A 452 -63.31 -11.95 -31.34
N VAL A 453 -62.68 -10.93 -30.76
CA VAL A 453 -62.21 -10.93 -29.38
C VAL A 453 -62.86 -9.77 -28.64
N ARG A 454 -63.33 -10.04 -27.42
CA ARG A 454 -63.86 -9.03 -26.50
C ARG A 454 -63.08 -9.05 -25.21
N CYS A 455 -62.43 -7.95 -24.89
CA CYS A 455 -61.68 -7.76 -23.67
C CYS A 455 -62.34 -6.68 -22.82
N ARG A 456 -62.39 -6.91 -21.50
CA ARG A 456 -62.97 -5.95 -20.54
C ARG A 456 -62.14 -5.94 -19.28
N ALA A 457 -61.91 -4.75 -18.73
CA ALA A 457 -61.29 -4.62 -17.42
C ALA A 457 -62.17 -5.26 -16.33
N PRO A 458 -61.58 -5.87 -15.29
CA PRO A 458 -62.31 -6.53 -14.21
C PRO A 458 -63.11 -5.56 -13.33
N VAL A 459 -62.78 -4.26 -13.34
CA VAL A 459 -63.50 -3.21 -12.60
C VAL A 459 -64.12 -2.22 -13.60
N PRO A 460 -65.42 -1.87 -13.50
CA PRO A 460 -66.02 -0.86 -14.36
C PRO A 460 -65.41 0.51 -14.06
N HIS A 461 -64.63 1.04 -15.01
CA HIS A 461 -64.19 2.43 -14.98
C HIS A 461 -65.40 3.38 -15.11
N PRO A 462 -65.36 4.57 -14.51
CA PRO A 462 -66.45 5.55 -14.58
C PRO A 462 -66.50 6.17 -15.98
N ILE A 463 -67.11 5.47 -16.94
CA ILE A 463 -67.31 5.93 -18.32
C ILE A 463 -68.82 6.08 -18.63
N SER A 464 -69.61 6.53 -17.64
CA SER A 464 -71.03 6.87 -17.83
C SER A 464 -71.24 8.36 -17.96
#